data_AF-A0AB73HX53-F1
#
_entry.id   AF-A0AB73HX53-F1
#
_cell.length_a   1.000
_cell.length_b   1.000
_cell.length_c   1.000
_cell.angle_alpha   90.00
_cell.angle_beta   90.00
_cell.angle_gamma   90.00
#
_symmetry.space_group_name_H-M   'P 1'
#
loop_
_entity.id
_entity.type
_entity.pdbx_description
1 polymer ?
#
loop_
_entity_poly.entity_id
_entity_poly.type
_entity_poly.pdbx_seq_one_letter_code
_entity_poly.pdbx_strand_id
1 'polypeptide(L)'
;MARPLLTLLLALLLGGCQLWALDRQVKMAQRSMVLIPGQLQATAAQPALVALYADGNLLAYRSVRPGGFFYFSMAAGDYSLLAFEDRNGNLRLDPDEPRHWQAQARTAPLQLQPSEEQRSALGQLNVLQPQAADDTPLPALDLSLERLYRDLPKVRHNYLRVVDFDDPRFSAQRTAQGAWQPLDFLSEVGYGLYVLEPWSPDKEPIVLLHGINDSPRVWRELAAGIDRTHYQLLLFHYPSGMPLNNSAYLLSEALRDLQLRYAPKRLHLFAHSMGGLLARRATQLLHPGNADEQLCLLVTLATPWGGHPSAATGAARVPLDVPVWRDMAPGSAFLQQLFATPLPAHVRQWQLVAYAGNSRMIAEPNDGSVPLASQLLPAAQDETERLYLVEENHTGIMRSARSQALLRRALASLPEEGCASRQ
;
A
#
# COMPACT_ATOMS: atom_id res chain seq x y z
N MET A 1 34.96 27.29 18.29
CA MET A 1 34.07 27.18 17.11
C MET A 1 34.35 25.89 16.32
N ALA A 2 34.16 24.71 16.92
CA ALA A 2 34.49 23.41 16.29
C ALA A 2 33.38 22.36 16.41
N ARG A 3 32.20 22.73 16.93
CA ARG A 3 31.06 21.82 17.12
C ARG A 3 30.12 21.61 15.91
N PRO A 4 29.95 22.54 14.94
CA PRO A 4 29.00 22.32 13.84
C PRO A 4 29.53 21.42 12.71
N LEU A 5 30.86 21.33 12.51
CA LEU A 5 31.47 20.46 11.49
C LEU A 5 31.40 18.97 11.87
N LEU A 6 31.49 18.63 13.15
CA LEU A 6 31.45 17.24 13.61
C LEU A 6 30.04 16.64 13.48
N THR A 7 28.99 17.42 13.71
CA THR A 7 27.59 17.03 13.48
C THR A 7 27.24 16.89 12.00
N LEU A 8 27.82 17.70 11.13
CA LEU A 8 27.62 17.58 9.67
C LEU A 8 28.33 16.34 9.11
N LEU A 9 29.54 16.05 9.59
CA LEU A 9 30.26 14.81 9.24
C LEU A 9 29.54 13.56 9.77
N LEU A 10 28.97 13.60 10.99
CA LEU A 10 28.23 12.45 11.53
C LEU A 10 26.92 12.19 10.75
N ALA A 11 26.21 13.24 10.34
CA ALA A 11 25.00 13.11 9.52
C ALA A 11 25.30 12.61 8.09
N LEU A 12 26.42 13.02 7.50
CA LEU A 12 26.90 12.51 6.20
C LEU A 12 27.40 11.06 6.29
N LEU A 13 28.04 10.67 7.41
CA LEU A 13 28.47 9.28 7.66
C LEU A 13 27.28 8.35 7.91
N LEU A 14 26.28 8.78 8.67
CA LEU A 14 25.06 8.00 8.94
C LEU A 14 24.20 7.85 7.67
N GLY A 15 24.02 8.92 6.88
CA GLY A 15 23.32 8.86 5.59
C GLY A 15 24.06 8.01 4.55
N GLY A 16 25.40 8.10 4.49
CA GLY A 16 26.22 7.31 3.57
C GLY A 16 26.16 5.81 3.84
N CYS A 17 26.20 5.38 5.11
CA CYS A 17 26.07 3.97 5.47
C CYS A 17 24.69 3.39 5.12
N GLN A 18 23.62 4.17 5.32
CA GLN A 18 22.25 3.74 5.00
C GLN A 18 22.03 3.61 3.50
N LEU A 19 22.49 4.59 2.71
CA LEU A 19 22.38 4.53 1.25
C LEU A 19 23.19 3.37 0.65
N TRP A 20 24.38 3.08 1.21
CA TRP A 20 25.18 1.93 0.77
C TRP A 20 24.55 0.58 1.16
N ALA A 21 23.84 0.51 2.29
CA ALA A 21 23.06 -0.67 2.63
C ALA A 21 21.91 -0.90 1.62
N LEU A 22 21.20 0.17 1.25
CA LEU A 22 20.13 0.12 0.25
C LEU A 22 20.64 -0.38 -1.12
N ASP A 23 21.71 0.22 -1.63
CA ASP A 23 22.29 -0.18 -2.94
C ASP A 23 22.73 -1.65 -2.96
N ARG A 24 23.37 -2.11 -1.88
CA ARG A 24 23.75 -3.52 -1.74
C ARG A 24 22.53 -4.43 -1.75
N GLN A 25 21.47 -4.09 -1.02
CA GLN A 25 20.25 -4.89 -1.01
C GLN A 25 19.58 -4.94 -2.38
N VAL A 26 19.42 -3.81 -3.05
CA VAL A 26 18.78 -3.77 -4.38
C VAL A 26 19.56 -4.65 -5.36
N LYS A 27 20.89 -4.52 -5.40
CA LYS A 27 21.76 -5.36 -6.24
C LYS A 27 21.68 -6.84 -5.84
N MET A 28 21.61 -7.14 -4.55
CA MET A 28 21.49 -8.51 -4.07
C MET A 28 20.14 -9.13 -4.43
N ALA A 29 19.04 -8.41 -4.25
CA ALA A 29 17.70 -8.86 -4.63
C ALA A 29 17.58 -9.04 -6.14
N GLN A 30 18.12 -8.12 -6.95
CA GLN A 30 18.16 -8.30 -8.41
C GLN A 30 18.93 -9.55 -8.86
N ARG A 31 19.86 -10.06 -8.04
CA ARG A 31 20.63 -11.28 -8.32
C ARG A 31 20.03 -12.55 -7.74
N SER A 32 19.28 -12.44 -6.64
CA SER A 32 18.80 -13.59 -5.85
C SER A 32 17.29 -13.80 -5.92
N MET A 33 16.54 -12.80 -6.37
CA MET A 33 15.09 -12.84 -6.49
C MET A 33 14.64 -12.76 -7.95
N VAL A 34 13.49 -13.35 -8.21
CA VAL A 34 12.80 -13.32 -9.48
C VAL A 34 11.38 -12.78 -9.30
N LEU A 35 10.84 -12.23 -10.39
CA LEU A 35 9.43 -11.96 -10.53
C LEU A 35 8.74 -13.16 -11.17
N ILE A 36 7.54 -13.46 -10.69
CA ILE A 36 6.60 -14.39 -11.30
C ILE A 36 5.37 -13.56 -11.70
N PRO A 37 5.45 -12.82 -12.82
CA PRO A 37 4.37 -11.95 -13.27
C PRO A 37 3.39 -12.71 -14.17
N GLY A 38 2.15 -12.27 -14.20
CA GLY A 38 1.17 -12.84 -15.11
C GLY A 38 -0.05 -11.96 -15.26
N GLN A 39 -0.98 -12.45 -16.06
CA GLN A 39 -2.26 -11.83 -16.28
C GLN A 39 -3.36 -12.88 -16.16
N LEU A 40 -4.47 -12.51 -15.54
CA LEU A 40 -5.67 -13.34 -15.52
C LEU A 40 -6.52 -13.02 -16.76
N GLN A 41 -6.76 -14.02 -17.59
CA GLN A 41 -7.72 -13.98 -18.69
C GLN A 41 -8.93 -14.85 -18.31
N ALA A 42 -9.77 -14.32 -17.43
CA ALA A 42 -11.03 -14.95 -17.04
C ALA A 42 -12.20 -14.33 -17.82
N THR A 43 -13.21 -15.15 -18.10
CA THR A 43 -14.48 -14.69 -18.70
C THR A 43 -15.53 -14.33 -17.65
N ALA A 44 -15.38 -14.84 -16.43
CA ALA A 44 -16.25 -14.48 -15.31
C ALA A 44 -16.10 -13.00 -14.96
N ALA A 45 -17.16 -12.40 -14.41
CA ALA A 45 -17.13 -11.01 -13.95
C ALA A 45 -16.44 -10.84 -12.58
N GLN A 46 -16.35 -11.93 -11.81
CA GLN A 46 -15.79 -11.92 -10.45
C GLN A 46 -14.26 -12.09 -10.48
N PRO A 47 -13.54 -11.60 -9.45
CA PRO A 47 -12.11 -11.89 -9.29
C PRO A 47 -11.84 -13.40 -9.12
N ALA A 48 -10.71 -13.87 -9.64
CA ALA A 48 -10.19 -15.20 -9.37
C ALA A 48 -9.04 -15.14 -8.36
N LEU A 49 -8.82 -16.24 -7.64
CA LEU A 49 -7.73 -16.40 -6.69
C LEU A 49 -6.56 -17.10 -7.39
N VAL A 50 -5.40 -16.43 -7.40
CA VAL A 50 -4.16 -16.96 -7.98
C VAL A 50 -3.22 -17.36 -6.84
N ALA A 51 -3.04 -18.65 -6.63
CA ALA A 51 -2.15 -19.23 -5.64
C ALA A 51 -0.80 -19.63 -6.25
N LEU A 52 0.26 -19.37 -5.50
CA LEU A 52 1.64 -19.70 -5.85
C LEU A 52 2.14 -20.85 -4.96
N TYR A 53 2.71 -21.86 -5.59
CA TYR A 53 3.27 -23.04 -4.92
C TYR A 53 4.75 -23.23 -5.21
N ALA A 54 5.47 -23.82 -4.26
CA ALA A 54 6.77 -24.47 -4.45
C ALA A 54 6.81 -25.78 -3.67
N ASP A 55 7.30 -26.85 -4.29
CA ASP A 55 7.38 -28.19 -3.68
C ASP A 55 6.04 -28.65 -3.04
N GLY A 56 4.92 -28.31 -3.69
CA GLY A 56 3.57 -28.62 -3.21
C GLY A 56 3.04 -27.75 -2.06
N ASN A 57 3.84 -26.82 -1.53
CA ASN A 57 3.46 -25.93 -0.44
C ASN A 57 2.97 -24.58 -0.96
N LEU A 58 1.87 -24.07 -0.40
CA LEU A 58 1.37 -22.73 -0.69
C LEU A 58 2.35 -21.67 -0.13
N LEU A 59 2.77 -20.73 -0.96
CA LEU A 59 3.70 -19.66 -0.57
C LEU A 59 3.07 -18.28 -0.47
N ALA A 60 2.06 -18.02 -1.31
CA ALA A 60 1.32 -16.77 -1.40
C ALA A 60 0.09 -16.96 -2.31
N TYR A 61 -0.85 -16.02 -2.24
CA TYR A 61 -1.91 -15.89 -3.23
C TYR A 61 -2.21 -14.42 -3.55
N ARG A 62 -2.98 -14.18 -4.61
CA ARG A 62 -3.49 -12.87 -5.04
C ARG A 62 -4.95 -12.97 -5.42
N SER A 63 -5.70 -11.89 -5.24
CA SER A 63 -7.06 -11.75 -5.75
C SER A 63 -7.01 -10.89 -7.01
N VAL A 64 -7.16 -11.53 -8.17
CA VAL A 64 -6.92 -10.91 -9.47
C VAL A 64 -8.23 -10.77 -10.22
N ARG A 65 -8.52 -9.58 -10.71
CA ARG A 65 -9.70 -9.34 -11.55
C ARG A 65 -9.51 -9.89 -12.96
N PRO A 66 -10.59 -10.17 -13.68
CA PRO A 66 -10.54 -10.47 -15.12
C PRO A 66 -9.77 -9.38 -15.88
N GLY A 67 -8.80 -9.78 -16.71
CA GLY A 67 -7.90 -8.87 -17.42
C GLY A 67 -6.80 -8.24 -16.54
N GLY A 68 -6.81 -8.49 -15.24
CA GLY A 68 -5.88 -7.90 -14.28
C GLY A 68 -4.49 -8.55 -14.29
N PHE A 69 -3.48 -7.76 -13.95
CA PHE A 69 -2.10 -8.23 -13.77
C PHE A 69 -1.87 -8.69 -12.33
N PHE A 70 -1.02 -9.69 -12.16
CA PHE A 70 -0.51 -10.11 -10.86
C PHE A 70 1.00 -10.31 -10.91
N TYR A 71 1.64 -10.25 -9.74
CA TYR A 71 3.02 -10.69 -9.61
C TYR A 71 3.33 -11.20 -8.20
N PHE A 72 4.33 -12.08 -8.16
CA PHE A 72 5.00 -12.51 -6.94
C PHE A 72 6.49 -12.19 -7.04
N SER A 73 7.09 -11.76 -5.93
CA SER A 73 8.54 -11.62 -5.81
C SER A 73 9.06 -12.71 -4.88
N MET A 74 9.84 -13.63 -5.42
CA MET A 74 10.35 -14.81 -4.70
C MET A 74 11.85 -14.95 -4.91
N ALA A 75 12.51 -15.79 -4.10
CA ALA A 75 13.85 -16.24 -4.42
C ALA A 75 13.87 -16.98 -5.78
N ALA A 76 15.03 -17.13 -6.41
CA ALA A 76 15.13 -18.01 -7.57
C ALA A 76 14.75 -19.45 -7.19
N GLY A 77 13.89 -20.07 -8.00
CA GLY A 77 13.37 -21.41 -7.75
C GLY A 77 12.30 -21.80 -8.75
N ASP A 78 11.83 -23.03 -8.63
CA ASP A 78 10.74 -23.59 -9.43
C ASP A 78 9.41 -23.36 -8.72
N TYR A 79 8.43 -22.90 -9.48
CA TYR A 79 7.12 -22.51 -8.95
C TYR A 79 6.01 -23.03 -9.84
N SER A 80 4.85 -23.24 -9.23
CA SER A 80 3.60 -23.53 -9.94
C SER A 80 2.54 -22.50 -9.58
N LEU A 81 1.63 -22.25 -10.52
CA LEU A 81 0.51 -21.33 -10.34
C LEU A 81 -0.81 -22.09 -10.45
N LEU A 82 -1.75 -21.75 -9.59
CA LEU A 82 -3.14 -22.20 -9.64
C LEU A 82 -4.04 -20.97 -9.64
N ALA A 83 -4.77 -20.72 -10.71
CA ALA A 83 -5.89 -19.77 -10.69
C ALA A 83 -7.20 -20.54 -10.52
N PHE A 84 -8.11 -20.06 -9.67
CA PHE A 84 -9.47 -20.60 -9.62
C PHE A 84 -10.51 -19.53 -9.33
N GLU A 85 -11.72 -19.75 -9.82
CA GLU A 85 -12.90 -18.91 -9.58
C GLU A 85 -13.66 -19.44 -8.37
N ASP A 86 -13.56 -18.76 -7.24
CA ASP A 86 -14.30 -19.09 -6.01
C ASP A 86 -15.77 -18.65 -6.16
N ARG A 87 -16.62 -19.57 -6.61
CA ARG A 87 -18.00 -19.26 -6.99
C ARG A 87 -18.93 -19.15 -5.79
N ASN A 88 -18.57 -19.78 -4.68
CA ASN A 88 -19.39 -19.79 -3.47
C ASN A 88 -18.82 -18.90 -2.35
N GLY A 89 -17.66 -18.28 -2.57
CA GLY A 89 -17.03 -17.32 -1.66
C GLY A 89 -16.43 -17.97 -0.41
N ASN A 90 -16.17 -19.28 -0.43
CA ASN A 90 -15.66 -20.01 0.74
C ASN A 90 -14.13 -19.97 0.85
N LEU A 91 -13.45 -19.41 -0.16
CA LEU A 91 -11.99 -19.28 -0.27
C LEU A 91 -11.25 -20.62 -0.31
N ARG A 92 -11.91 -21.67 -0.78
CA ARG A 92 -11.38 -23.01 -0.97
C ARG A 92 -11.58 -23.41 -2.42
N LEU A 93 -10.66 -24.19 -2.95
CA LEU A 93 -10.86 -24.76 -4.28
C LEU A 93 -11.82 -25.94 -4.18
N ASP A 94 -13.03 -25.78 -4.71
CA ASP A 94 -14.01 -26.86 -4.80
C ASP A 94 -13.88 -27.68 -6.11
N PRO A 95 -14.33 -28.95 -6.14
CA PRO A 95 -14.11 -29.84 -7.27
C PRO A 95 -14.67 -29.36 -8.60
N ASP A 96 -15.77 -28.61 -8.61
CA ASP A 96 -16.50 -28.12 -9.78
C ASP A 96 -16.11 -26.68 -10.21
N GLU A 97 -15.24 -26.03 -9.44
CA GLU A 97 -14.86 -24.65 -9.70
C GLU A 97 -13.91 -24.52 -10.89
N PRO A 98 -14.12 -23.50 -11.75
CA PRO A 98 -13.21 -23.23 -12.85
C PRO A 98 -11.81 -22.95 -12.35
N ARG A 99 -10.81 -23.56 -13.01
CA ARG A 99 -9.42 -23.48 -12.60
C ARG A 99 -8.44 -23.57 -13.75
N HIS A 100 -7.23 -23.12 -13.48
CA HIS A 100 -6.09 -23.24 -14.38
C HIS A 100 -4.86 -23.59 -13.55
N TRP A 101 -4.32 -24.78 -13.80
CA TRP A 101 -3.07 -25.22 -13.21
C TRP A 101 -1.92 -25.06 -14.19
N GLN A 102 -0.90 -24.32 -13.78
CA GLN A 102 0.33 -24.17 -14.50
C GLN A 102 1.48 -24.74 -13.67
N ALA A 103 1.88 -25.97 -13.99
CA ALA A 103 2.91 -26.71 -13.26
C ALA A 103 4.27 -25.99 -13.23
N GLN A 104 4.61 -25.24 -14.28
CA GLN A 104 5.86 -24.49 -14.38
C GLN A 104 5.58 -23.00 -14.67
N ALA A 105 5.69 -22.18 -13.65
CA ALA A 105 5.58 -20.73 -13.77
C ALA A 105 6.84 -20.16 -14.43
N ARG A 106 6.65 -19.25 -15.39
CA ARG A 106 7.74 -18.49 -16.01
C ARG A 106 8.16 -17.37 -15.08
N THR A 107 9.47 -17.13 -15.02
CA THR A 107 10.06 -16.10 -14.17
C THR A 107 10.77 -15.04 -14.99
N ALA A 108 10.85 -13.82 -14.47
CA ALA A 108 11.63 -12.73 -15.01
C ALA A 108 12.61 -12.19 -13.95
N PRO A 109 13.72 -11.53 -14.35
CA PRO A 109 14.56 -10.79 -13.41
C PRO A 109 13.76 -9.76 -12.62
N LEU A 110 14.11 -9.57 -11.34
CA LEU A 110 13.44 -8.57 -10.50
C LEU A 110 13.62 -7.15 -11.06
N GLN A 111 12.50 -6.48 -11.32
CA GLN A 111 12.44 -5.07 -11.70
C GLN A 111 11.55 -4.31 -10.71
N LEU A 112 12.09 -3.28 -10.07
CA LEU A 112 11.36 -2.55 -9.02
C LEU A 112 10.33 -1.56 -9.58
N GLN A 113 10.61 -0.92 -10.71
CA GLN A 113 9.75 0.08 -11.36
C GLN A 113 9.72 -0.13 -12.88
N PRO A 114 9.14 -1.24 -13.37
CA PRO A 114 8.99 -1.47 -14.80
C PRO A 114 8.08 -0.42 -15.46
N SER A 115 8.43 -0.01 -16.68
CA SER A 115 7.58 0.82 -17.54
C SER A 115 6.24 0.12 -17.82
N GLU A 116 5.27 0.85 -18.36
CA GLU A 116 3.98 0.25 -18.72
C GLU A 116 4.12 -0.83 -19.80
N GLU A 117 4.93 -0.59 -20.83
CA GLU A 117 5.26 -1.57 -21.87
C GLU A 117 5.93 -2.81 -21.27
N GLN A 118 6.91 -2.61 -20.37
CA GLN A 118 7.56 -3.72 -19.66
C GLN A 118 6.56 -4.50 -18.80
N ARG A 119 5.64 -3.82 -18.10
CA ARG A 119 4.59 -4.49 -17.31
C ARG A 119 3.67 -5.32 -18.20
N SER A 120 3.26 -4.78 -19.34
CA SER A 120 2.44 -5.51 -20.31
C SER A 120 3.17 -6.77 -20.81
N ALA A 121 4.43 -6.65 -21.21
CA ALA A 121 5.26 -7.78 -21.65
C ALA A 121 5.46 -8.82 -20.54
N LEU A 122 5.71 -8.38 -19.30
CA LEU A 122 5.83 -9.28 -18.14
C LEU A 122 4.52 -10.03 -17.87
N GLY A 123 3.36 -9.41 -18.02
CA GLY A 123 2.06 -10.07 -17.83
C GLY A 123 1.79 -11.21 -18.82
N GLN A 124 2.42 -11.20 -19.99
CA GLN A 124 2.30 -12.28 -20.99
C GLN A 124 3.14 -13.52 -20.63
N LEU A 125 3.95 -13.49 -19.57
CA LEU A 125 4.77 -14.66 -19.19
C LEU A 125 3.93 -15.79 -18.60
N ASN A 126 2.90 -15.46 -17.82
CA ASN A 126 1.99 -16.44 -17.22
C ASN A 126 0.55 -15.96 -17.45
N VAL A 127 -0.05 -16.42 -18.54
CA VAL A 127 -1.45 -16.12 -18.86
C VAL A 127 -2.33 -17.23 -18.29
N LEU A 128 -3.03 -16.92 -17.20
CA LEU A 128 -3.89 -17.89 -16.52
C LEU A 128 -5.33 -17.71 -17.02
N GLN A 129 -5.94 -18.81 -17.46
CA GLN A 129 -7.31 -18.85 -17.99
C GLN A 129 -8.08 -19.96 -17.28
N PRO A 130 -8.78 -19.65 -16.17
CA PRO A 130 -9.63 -20.63 -15.50
C PRO A 130 -10.65 -21.22 -16.47
N GLN A 131 -10.71 -22.55 -16.53
CA GLN A 131 -11.64 -23.32 -17.36
C GLN A 131 -12.41 -24.30 -16.50
N ALA A 132 -13.47 -24.91 -17.05
CA ALA A 132 -14.23 -25.93 -16.32
C ALA A 132 -13.29 -27.00 -15.75
N ALA A 133 -13.56 -27.39 -14.50
CA ALA A 133 -12.81 -28.40 -13.78
C ALA A 133 -12.57 -29.66 -14.62
N ASP A 134 -11.31 -30.10 -14.67
CA ASP A 134 -10.87 -31.36 -15.26
C ASP A 134 -10.36 -32.33 -14.18
N ASP A 135 -9.93 -33.52 -14.61
CA ASP A 135 -9.37 -34.57 -13.76
C ASP A 135 -7.90 -34.31 -13.35
N THR A 136 -7.36 -33.11 -13.61
CA THR A 136 -5.98 -32.77 -13.22
C THR A 136 -5.86 -32.83 -11.70
N PRO A 137 -4.92 -33.63 -11.14
CA PRO A 137 -4.74 -33.68 -9.70
C PRO A 137 -4.11 -32.39 -9.19
N LEU A 138 -4.74 -31.77 -8.19
CA LEU A 138 -4.32 -30.49 -7.61
C LEU A 138 -4.09 -30.62 -6.10
N PRO A 139 -3.18 -29.81 -5.53
CA PRO A 139 -3.07 -29.69 -4.08
C PRO A 139 -4.38 -29.14 -3.51
N ALA A 140 -4.80 -29.67 -2.35
CA ALA A 140 -5.93 -29.10 -1.62
C ALA A 140 -5.61 -27.66 -1.23
N LEU A 141 -6.48 -26.72 -1.60
CA LEU A 141 -6.30 -25.30 -1.34
C LEU A 141 -7.43 -24.78 -0.45
N ASP A 142 -7.04 -24.22 0.69
CA ASP A 142 -7.94 -23.56 1.62
C ASP A 142 -7.25 -22.29 2.12
N LEU A 143 -7.78 -21.15 1.69
CA LEU A 143 -7.29 -19.80 1.97
C LEU A 143 -8.05 -19.15 3.14
N SER A 144 -8.72 -19.94 3.98
CA SER A 144 -9.25 -19.47 5.26
C SER A 144 -8.14 -18.92 6.15
N LEU A 145 -8.44 -17.91 6.99
CA LEU A 145 -7.43 -17.27 7.83
C LEU A 145 -6.74 -18.25 8.78
N GLU A 146 -7.49 -19.21 9.34
CA GLU A 146 -6.94 -20.25 10.20
C GLU A 146 -5.82 -21.02 9.50
N ARG A 147 -6.07 -21.38 8.23
CA ARG A 147 -5.11 -22.14 7.43
C ARG A 147 -3.95 -21.28 6.96
N LEU A 148 -4.23 -20.05 6.52
CA LEU A 148 -3.19 -19.10 6.13
C LEU A 148 -2.22 -18.83 7.28
N TYR A 149 -2.69 -18.71 8.53
CA TYR A 149 -1.84 -18.51 9.71
C TYR A 149 -1.02 -19.74 10.12
N ARG A 150 -1.43 -20.92 9.69
CA ARG A 150 -0.76 -22.19 9.97
C ARG A 150 0.29 -22.51 8.91
N ASP A 151 -0.11 -22.35 7.65
CA ASP A 151 0.58 -22.95 6.51
C ASP A 151 1.56 -21.97 5.84
N LEU A 152 1.38 -20.64 5.98
CA LEU A 152 2.33 -19.68 5.42
C LEU A 152 3.56 -19.47 6.35
N PRO A 153 4.69 -18.99 5.81
CA PRO A 153 5.83 -18.62 6.64
C PRO A 153 5.47 -17.52 7.66
N LYS A 154 5.96 -17.61 8.90
CA LYS A 154 5.65 -16.66 10.00
C LYS A 154 5.82 -15.18 9.66
N VAL A 155 6.75 -14.85 8.76
CA VAL A 155 7.04 -13.47 8.33
C VAL A 155 5.96 -12.93 7.36
N ARG A 156 5.07 -13.78 6.86
CA ARG A 156 3.97 -13.42 5.94
C ARG A 156 2.58 -13.44 6.61
N HIS A 157 2.50 -13.63 7.94
CA HIS A 157 1.25 -13.70 8.74
C HIS A 157 0.75 -12.35 9.27
N ASN A 158 0.85 -11.29 8.48
CA ASN A 158 0.52 -9.94 8.95
C ASN A 158 -0.85 -9.44 8.51
N TYR A 159 -1.71 -10.35 8.05
CA TYR A 159 -3.06 -10.02 7.63
C TYR A 159 -4.03 -10.20 8.80
N LEU A 160 -4.73 -9.13 9.18
CA LEU A 160 -5.72 -9.01 10.27
C LEU A 160 -5.28 -9.58 11.63
N ARG A 161 -3.97 -9.59 11.88
CA ARG A 161 -3.44 -9.95 13.19
C ARG A 161 -3.70 -8.82 14.18
N VAL A 162 -4.21 -9.18 15.35
CA VAL A 162 -4.45 -8.24 16.45
C VAL A 162 -3.11 -7.76 17.04
N VAL A 163 -2.95 -6.44 17.14
CA VAL A 163 -1.75 -5.75 17.64
C VAL A 163 -2.15 -4.52 18.45
N ASP A 164 -1.18 -3.89 19.09
CA ASP A 164 -1.31 -2.53 19.62
C ASP A 164 -0.32 -1.59 18.92
N PHE A 165 -0.39 -0.29 19.24
CA PHE A 165 0.55 0.70 18.70
C PHE A 165 1.98 0.57 19.24
N ASP A 166 2.23 -0.29 20.22
CA ASP A 166 3.55 -0.54 20.80
C ASP A 166 4.23 -1.80 20.25
N ASP A 167 3.56 -2.55 19.37
CA ASP A 167 4.07 -3.76 18.72
C ASP A 167 5.51 -3.56 18.18
N PRO A 168 6.46 -4.47 18.49
CA PRO A 168 7.86 -4.34 18.10
C PRO A 168 8.10 -4.15 16.59
N ARG A 169 7.16 -4.62 15.75
CA ARG A 169 7.20 -4.42 14.30
C ARG A 169 7.11 -2.95 13.93
N PHE A 170 6.49 -2.11 14.75
CA PHE A 170 6.36 -0.67 14.52
C PHE A 170 7.48 0.15 15.17
N SER A 171 8.54 -0.48 15.69
CA SER A 171 9.61 0.23 16.39
C SER A 171 10.41 1.15 15.45
N ALA A 172 11.08 2.16 16.03
CA ALA A 172 11.92 3.09 15.27
C ALA A 172 13.04 2.38 14.47
N GLN A 173 13.55 1.24 14.97
CA GLN A 173 14.50 0.41 14.23
C GLN A 173 13.86 -0.14 12.95
N ARG A 174 12.64 -0.69 13.04
CA ARG A 174 11.91 -1.22 11.87
C ARG A 174 11.47 -0.11 10.92
N THR A 175 11.12 1.07 11.44
CA THR A 175 10.87 2.27 10.64
C THR A 175 12.09 2.66 9.81
N ALA A 176 13.27 2.75 10.43
CA ALA A 176 14.52 3.04 9.73
C ALA A 176 14.85 1.94 8.71
N GLN A 177 14.65 0.67 9.08
CA GLN A 177 14.84 -0.45 8.16
C GLN A 177 13.89 -0.38 6.96
N GLY A 178 12.61 -0.06 7.15
CA GLY A 178 11.64 0.05 6.06
C GLY A 178 11.99 1.15 5.05
N ALA A 179 12.68 2.20 5.48
CA ALA A 179 13.11 3.29 4.61
C ALA A 179 14.44 3.04 3.89
N TRP A 180 15.42 2.47 4.58
CA TRP A 180 16.80 2.38 4.10
C TRP A 180 17.27 0.96 3.78
N GLN A 181 16.49 -0.03 4.21
CA GLN A 181 16.74 -1.45 4.06
C GLN A 181 15.43 -2.20 3.70
N PRO A 182 14.66 -1.71 2.71
CA PRO A 182 13.29 -2.16 2.46
C PRO A 182 13.20 -3.65 2.13
N LEU A 183 14.24 -4.26 1.53
CA LEU A 183 14.20 -5.68 1.17
C LEU A 183 14.42 -6.58 2.39
N ASP A 184 15.28 -6.18 3.33
CA ASP A 184 15.40 -6.87 4.62
C ASP A 184 14.13 -6.65 5.47
N PHE A 185 13.51 -5.47 5.39
CA PHE A 185 12.20 -5.26 6.00
C PHE A 185 11.17 -6.26 5.44
N LEU A 186 11.15 -6.51 4.13
CA LEU A 186 10.22 -7.48 3.54
C LEU A 186 10.47 -8.91 3.98
N SER A 187 11.74 -9.30 4.17
CA SER A 187 12.11 -10.65 4.57
C SER A 187 11.94 -10.91 6.07
N GLU A 188 11.99 -9.87 6.91
CA GLU A 188 11.92 -9.99 8.38
C GLU A 188 10.57 -9.54 8.97
N VAL A 189 9.98 -8.47 8.42
CA VAL A 189 8.69 -7.93 8.88
C VAL A 189 7.61 -8.27 7.87
N GLY A 190 7.81 -7.97 6.59
CA GLY A 190 6.78 -8.07 5.55
C GLY A 190 5.80 -6.89 5.55
N TYR A 191 5.03 -6.76 4.47
CA TYR A 191 3.83 -5.90 4.48
C TYR A 191 2.83 -6.42 5.52
N GLY A 192 1.98 -5.54 6.06
CA GLY A 192 0.95 -5.95 7.00
C GLY A 192 -0.28 -5.06 6.97
N LEU A 193 -1.43 -5.68 7.18
CA LEU A 193 -2.70 -5.03 7.46
C LEU A 193 -3.17 -5.56 8.82
N TYR A 194 -2.85 -4.85 9.89
CA TYR A 194 -3.13 -5.28 11.25
C TYR A 194 -4.43 -4.71 11.76
N VAL A 195 -4.99 -5.31 12.81
CA VAL A 195 -6.16 -4.76 13.52
C VAL A 195 -5.79 -4.42 14.95
N LEU A 196 -6.39 -3.36 15.50
CA LEU A 196 -6.18 -2.98 16.91
C LEU A 196 -7.07 -3.78 17.89
N GLU A 197 -8.05 -4.52 17.38
CA GLU A 197 -8.98 -5.36 18.13
C GLU A 197 -9.48 -6.49 17.21
N PRO A 198 -9.96 -7.62 17.76
CA PRO A 198 -10.52 -8.71 16.95
C PRO A 198 -11.57 -8.20 15.95
N TRP A 199 -11.58 -8.78 14.75
CA TRP A 199 -12.47 -8.37 13.68
C TRP A 199 -13.95 -8.46 14.10
N SER A 200 -14.72 -7.42 13.78
CA SER A 200 -16.17 -7.37 13.97
C SER A 200 -16.84 -7.01 12.64
N PRO A 201 -17.80 -7.82 12.14
CA PRO A 201 -18.50 -7.55 10.88
C PRO A 201 -19.45 -6.34 10.95
N ASP A 202 -19.81 -5.89 12.15
CA ASP A 202 -20.73 -4.77 12.36
C ASP A 202 -20.04 -3.40 12.27
N LYS A 203 -18.70 -3.39 12.23
CA LYS A 203 -17.88 -2.18 12.22
C LYS A 203 -17.37 -1.86 10.82
N GLU A 204 -17.27 -0.56 10.54
CA GLU A 204 -16.71 -0.09 9.27
C GLU A 204 -15.18 0.02 9.36
N PRO A 205 -14.43 -0.63 8.45
CA PRO A 205 -12.98 -0.53 8.41
C PRO A 205 -12.50 0.89 8.05
N ILE A 206 -11.58 1.42 8.85
CA ILE A 206 -10.74 2.58 8.51
C ILE A 206 -9.30 2.09 8.45
N VAL A 207 -8.70 2.13 7.26
CA VAL A 207 -7.28 1.80 7.08
C VAL A 207 -6.45 3.06 7.27
N LEU A 208 -5.48 2.96 8.17
CA LEU A 208 -4.57 4.02 8.56
C LEU A 208 -3.22 3.82 7.89
N LEU A 209 -2.78 4.82 7.12
CA LEU A 209 -1.55 4.79 6.34
C LEU A 209 -0.55 5.81 6.87
N HIS A 210 0.66 5.35 7.18
CA HIS A 210 1.75 6.21 7.66
C HIS A 210 2.55 6.84 6.52
N GLY A 211 3.43 7.80 6.83
CA GLY A 211 4.29 8.48 5.88
C GLY A 211 5.65 7.80 5.65
N ILE A 212 6.55 8.53 4.98
CA ILE A 212 7.96 8.13 4.82
C ILE A 212 8.71 8.20 6.14
N ASN A 213 9.61 7.24 6.41
CA ASN A 213 10.34 7.15 7.67
C ASN A 213 9.41 7.10 8.89
N ASP A 214 8.24 6.47 8.74
CA ASP A 214 7.25 6.36 9.82
C ASP A 214 6.70 4.93 9.93
N SER A 215 5.76 4.73 10.85
CA SER A 215 5.08 3.48 11.12
C SER A 215 3.65 3.75 11.57
N PRO A 216 2.80 2.71 11.75
CA PRO A 216 1.47 2.89 12.29
C PRO A 216 1.39 3.62 13.65
N ARG A 217 2.47 3.70 14.42
CA ARG A 217 2.49 4.40 15.72
C ARG A 217 2.06 5.86 15.63
N VAL A 218 2.29 6.52 14.50
CA VAL A 218 1.96 7.94 14.29
C VAL A 218 0.47 8.23 14.50
N TRP A 219 -0.39 7.23 14.28
CA TRP A 219 -1.83 7.38 14.37
C TRP A 219 -2.39 7.34 15.79
N ARG A 220 -1.58 6.97 16.81
CA ARG A 220 -2.04 6.71 18.19
C ARG A 220 -2.99 7.79 18.73
N GLU A 221 -2.60 9.05 18.61
CA GLU A 221 -3.37 10.18 19.17
C GLU A 221 -4.68 10.45 18.41
N LEU A 222 -4.62 10.50 17.07
CA LEU A 222 -5.85 10.71 16.28
C LEU A 222 -6.81 9.53 16.38
N ALA A 223 -6.28 8.30 16.41
CA ALA A 223 -7.04 7.07 16.54
C ALA A 223 -7.82 6.99 17.85
N ALA A 224 -7.32 7.58 18.94
CA ALA A 224 -8.02 7.66 20.21
C ALA A 224 -9.31 8.50 20.15
N GLY A 225 -9.44 9.38 19.13
CA GLY A 225 -10.66 10.16 18.89
C GLY A 225 -11.70 9.51 18.00
N ILE A 226 -11.43 8.33 17.46
CA ILE A 226 -12.34 7.62 16.57
C ILE A 226 -13.24 6.71 17.41
N ASP A 227 -14.54 6.72 17.12
CA ASP A 227 -15.51 5.85 17.78
C ASP A 227 -15.26 4.38 17.41
N ARG A 228 -14.62 3.65 18.33
CA ARG A 228 -14.28 2.23 18.18
C ARG A 228 -15.50 1.31 18.28
N THR A 229 -16.68 1.81 18.65
CA THR A 229 -17.91 1.01 18.64
C THR A 229 -18.48 0.87 17.23
N HIS A 230 -18.26 1.88 16.37
CA HIS A 230 -18.72 1.89 14.99
C HIS A 230 -17.61 1.60 13.97
N TYR A 231 -16.36 1.99 14.27
CA TYR A 231 -15.24 1.84 13.34
C TYR A 231 -14.21 0.81 13.81
N GLN A 232 -13.80 -0.05 12.89
CA GLN A 232 -12.68 -0.98 13.03
C GLN A 232 -11.42 -0.31 12.49
N LEU A 233 -10.39 -0.10 13.31
CA LEU A 233 -9.15 0.49 12.83
C LEU A 233 -8.18 -0.59 12.34
N LEU A 234 -7.70 -0.40 11.11
CA LEU A 234 -6.70 -1.25 10.47
C LEU A 234 -5.42 -0.45 10.25
N LEU A 235 -4.28 -1.07 10.52
CA LEU A 235 -2.97 -0.44 10.41
C LEU A 235 -2.23 -1.04 9.21
N PHE A 236 -2.03 -0.25 8.16
CA PHE A 236 -1.21 -0.68 7.04
C PHE A 236 0.26 -0.33 7.29
N HIS A 237 1.12 -1.35 7.40
CA HIS A 237 2.55 -1.19 7.60
C HIS A 237 3.31 -1.66 6.37
N TYR A 238 4.15 -0.79 5.83
CA TYR A 238 4.89 -1.04 4.61
C TYR A 238 6.29 -0.41 4.66
N PRO A 239 7.27 -0.97 3.93
CA PRO A 239 8.59 -0.37 3.82
C PRO A 239 8.52 0.92 3.00
N SER A 240 8.65 2.08 3.66
CA SER A 240 8.50 3.38 3.01
C SER A 240 9.59 3.72 1.98
N GLY A 241 10.65 2.91 1.89
CA GLY A 241 11.71 3.04 0.87
C GLY A 241 11.39 2.34 -0.46
N MET A 242 10.35 1.51 -0.50
CA MET A 242 9.92 0.82 -1.72
C MET A 242 9.23 1.76 -2.71
N PRO A 243 9.21 1.42 -4.01
CA PRO A 243 8.34 2.09 -4.98
C PRO A 243 6.90 2.20 -4.47
N LEU A 244 6.31 3.38 -4.62
CA LEU A 244 4.96 3.66 -4.13
C LEU A 244 3.91 2.84 -4.87
N ASN A 245 4.10 2.61 -6.16
CA ASN A 245 3.23 1.73 -6.95
C ASN A 245 3.18 0.29 -6.39
N ASN A 246 4.29 -0.24 -5.88
CA ASN A 246 4.32 -1.60 -5.34
C ASN A 246 3.53 -1.66 -4.03
N SER A 247 3.73 -0.67 -3.15
CA SER A 247 3.02 -0.58 -1.88
C SER A 247 1.52 -0.32 -2.07
N ALA A 248 1.15 0.51 -3.06
CA ALA A 248 -0.24 0.76 -3.43
C ALA A 248 -0.91 -0.47 -4.04
N TYR A 249 -0.20 -1.24 -4.87
CA TYR A 249 -0.70 -2.52 -5.37
C TYR A 249 -1.00 -3.49 -4.23
N LEU A 250 -0.06 -3.69 -3.29
CA LEU A 250 -0.30 -4.60 -2.17
C LEU A 250 -1.36 -4.11 -1.20
N LEU A 251 -1.53 -2.80 -1.01
CA LEU A 251 -2.69 -2.27 -0.31
C LEU A 251 -3.98 -2.62 -1.06
N SER A 252 -4.03 -2.42 -2.38
CA SER A 252 -5.22 -2.75 -3.18
C SER A 252 -5.56 -4.24 -3.09
N GLU A 253 -4.56 -5.14 -3.07
CA GLU A 253 -4.77 -6.57 -2.86
C GLU A 253 -5.36 -6.85 -1.47
N ALA A 254 -4.79 -6.25 -0.42
CA ALA A 254 -5.27 -6.45 0.95
C ALA A 254 -6.70 -5.92 1.16
N LEU A 255 -7.04 -4.81 0.49
CA LEU A 255 -8.38 -4.26 0.48
C LEU A 255 -9.36 -5.16 -0.29
N ARG A 256 -9.01 -5.67 -1.48
CA ARG A 256 -9.86 -6.65 -2.19
C ARG A 256 -10.07 -7.90 -1.37
N ASP A 257 -9.03 -8.41 -0.72
CA ASP A 257 -9.14 -9.57 0.16
C ASP A 257 -10.08 -9.30 1.35
N LEU A 258 -10.03 -8.09 1.92
CA LEU A 258 -10.96 -7.67 2.98
C LEU A 258 -12.41 -7.65 2.48
N GLN A 259 -12.62 -7.15 1.27
CA GLN A 259 -13.93 -7.07 0.64
C GLN A 259 -14.49 -8.46 0.32
N LEU A 260 -13.66 -9.35 -0.21
CA LEU A 260 -14.04 -10.74 -0.49
C LEU A 260 -14.41 -11.50 0.79
N ARG A 261 -13.62 -11.35 1.85
CA ARG A 261 -13.81 -12.09 3.10
C ARG A 261 -15.01 -11.61 3.93
N TYR A 262 -15.26 -10.31 3.93
CA TYR A 262 -16.15 -9.71 4.92
C TYR A 262 -17.24 -8.82 4.32
N ALA A 263 -17.15 -8.48 3.04
CA ALA A 263 -18.10 -7.61 2.34
C ALA A 263 -18.54 -6.40 3.20
N PRO A 264 -17.58 -5.58 3.70
CA PRO A 264 -17.91 -4.48 4.59
C PRO A 264 -18.86 -3.51 3.88
N LYS A 265 -19.85 -2.99 4.61
CA LYS A 265 -20.81 -2.03 4.04
C LYS A 265 -20.12 -0.80 3.45
N ARG A 266 -19.10 -0.32 4.17
CA ARG A 266 -18.27 0.83 3.79
C ARG A 266 -16.84 0.63 4.27
N LEU A 267 -15.89 1.24 3.59
CA LEU A 267 -14.46 1.24 3.84
C LEU A 267 -13.94 2.67 3.71
N HIS A 268 -12.98 3.04 4.56
CA HIS A 268 -12.39 4.37 4.58
C HIS A 268 -10.86 4.30 4.67
N LEU A 269 -10.18 5.30 4.10
CA LEU A 269 -8.72 5.41 4.13
C LEU A 269 -8.32 6.74 4.75
N PHE A 270 -7.55 6.72 5.84
CA PHE A 270 -6.91 7.91 6.40
C PHE A 270 -5.41 7.82 6.24
N ALA A 271 -4.80 8.84 5.67
CA ALA A 271 -3.42 8.78 5.22
C ALA A 271 -2.63 10.04 5.60
N HIS A 272 -1.42 9.85 6.10
CA HIS A 272 -0.51 10.95 6.45
C HIS A 272 0.66 11.03 5.47
N SER A 273 1.03 12.25 5.09
CA SER A 273 2.22 12.54 4.29
C SER A 273 2.26 11.68 3.02
N MET A 274 3.38 11.00 2.75
CA MET A 274 3.55 10.08 1.62
C MET A 274 2.46 8.99 1.54
N GLY A 275 1.88 8.60 2.68
CA GLY A 275 0.78 7.63 2.73
C GLY A 275 -0.43 8.08 1.91
N GLY A 276 -0.67 9.39 1.74
CA GLY A 276 -1.78 9.90 0.92
C GLY A 276 -1.60 9.63 -0.58
N LEU A 277 -0.36 9.68 -1.06
CA LEU A 277 -0.02 9.32 -2.43
C LEU A 277 -0.29 7.83 -2.69
N LEU A 278 0.12 6.99 -1.73
CA LEU A 278 -0.12 5.55 -1.76
C LEU A 278 -1.61 5.23 -1.71
N ALA A 279 -2.35 5.84 -0.76
CA ALA A 279 -3.79 5.64 -0.60
C ALA A 279 -4.55 5.96 -1.89
N ARG A 280 -4.29 7.14 -2.48
CA ARG A 280 -4.91 7.54 -3.75
C ARG A 280 -4.58 6.56 -4.88
N ARG A 281 -3.33 6.11 -4.98
CA ARG A 281 -2.95 5.12 -5.99
C ARG A 281 -3.65 3.78 -5.78
N ALA A 282 -3.75 3.32 -4.53
CA ALA A 282 -4.44 2.09 -4.19
C ALA A 282 -5.93 2.17 -4.54
N THR A 283 -6.58 3.31 -4.31
CA THR A 283 -7.95 3.58 -4.77
C THR A 283 -8.06 3.40 -6.28
N GLN A 284 -7.21 4.02 -7.10
CA GLN A 284 -7.24 3.83 -8.55
C GLN A 284 -7.10 2.35 -8.97
N LEU A 285 -6.25 1.58 -8.28
CA LEU A 285 -6.07 0.15 -8.52
C LEU A 285 -7.25 -0.71 -8.03
N LEU A 286 -8.03 -0.22 -7.05
CA LEU A 286 -9.27 -0.84 -6.63
C LEU A 286 -10.41 -0.61 -7.63
N HIS A 287 -10.42 0.45 -8.43
CA HIS A 287 -11.59 0.80 -9.26
C HIS A 287 -11.36 0.85 -10.79
N PRO A 288 -10.74 -0.14 -11.47
CA PRO A 288 -10.89 -0.23 -12.92
C PRO A 288 -12.36 -0.60 -13.24
N GLY A 289 -13.16 0.39 -13.65
CA GLY A 289 -14.54 0.21 -14.13
C GLY A 289 -15.67 0.24 -13.10
N ASN A 290 -15.56 1.03 -12.02
CA ASN A 290 -16.59 1.21 -10.97
C ASN A 290 -16.97 -0.05 -10.15
N ALA A 291 -16.13 -1.10 -10.13
CA ALA A 291 -16.46 -2.37 -9.48
C ALA A 291 -16.39 -2.38 -7.93
N ASP A 292 -15.94 -1.29 -7.30
CA ASP A 292 -15.91 -1.16 -5.84
C ASP A 292 -16.70 0.10 -5.47
N GLU A 293 -17.75 -0.09 -4.69
CA GLU A 293 -18.66 0.95 -4.20
C GLU A 293 -18.64 1.04 -2.66
N GLN A 294 -17.68 0.35 -2.03
CA GLN A 294 -17.56 0.30 -0.58
C GLN A 294 -16.57 1.36 -0.06
N LEU A 295 -15.55 1.72 -0.84
CA LEU A 295 -14.63 2.79 -0.44
C LEU A 295 -15.31 4.16 -0.52
N CYS A 296 -15.66 4.76 0.62
CA CYS A 296 -16.45 5.99 0.66
C CYS A 296 -15.65 7.25 0.95
N LEU A 297 -14.57 7.14 1.73
CA LEU A 297 -13.87 8.30 2.27
C LEU A 297 -12.35 8.12 2.18
N LEU A 298 -11.69 9.11 1.59
CA LEU A 298 -10.25 9.29 1.62
C LEU A 298 -9.93 10.60 2.35
N VAL A 299 -9.37 10.50 3.56
CA VAL A 299 -8.86 11.68 4.28
C VAL A 299 -7.34 11.70 4.22
N THR A 300 -6.78 12.83 3.79
CA THR A 300 -5.33 13.01 3.76
C THR A 300 -4.87 14.13 4.68
N LEU A 301 -3.73 13.93 5.33
CA LEU A 301 -3.10 14.90 6.23
C LEU A 301 -1.69 15.18 5.71
N ALA A 302 -1.41 16.45 5.40
CA ALA A 302 -0.12 16.94 4.96
C ALA A 302 0.51 16.17 3.77
N THR A 303 -0.31 15.73 2.81
CA THR A 303 0.15 14.90 1.68
C THR A 303 0.89 15.74 0.63
N PRO A 304 2.10 15.34 0.20
CA PRO A 304 2.89 16.07 -0.80
C PRO A 304 2.45 15.72 -2.24
N TRP A 305 1.26 16.16 -2.66
CA TRP A 305 0.71 15.83 -4.00
C TRP A 305 1.63 16.25 -5.16
N GLY A 306 2.29 17.41 -5.03
CA GLY A 306 3.28 17.88 -6.00
C GLY A 306 4.67 17.26 -5.85
N GLY A 307 4.84 16.28 -4.95
CA GLY A 307 6.12 15.66 -4.64
C GLY A 307 6.98 16.49 -3.68
N HIS A 308 8.25 16.12 -3.57
CA HIS A 308 9.17 16.72 -2.62
C HIS A 308 10.50 17.13 -3.29
N PRO A 309 10.92 18.41 -3.24
CA PRO A 309 12.14 18.88 -3.93
C PRO A 309 13.43 18.13 -3.55
N SER A 310 13.55 17.69 -2.28
CA SER A 310 14.70 16.88 -1.85
C SER A 310 14.74 15.50 -2.51
N ALA A 311 13.60 14.92 -2.90
CA ALA A 311 13.56 13.65 -3.62
C ALA A 311 14.15 13.81 -5.03
N ALA A 312 13.81 14.90 -5.73
CA ALA A 312 14.45 15.24 -7.01
C ALA A 312 15.95 15.52 -6.85
N THR A 313 16.34 16.27 -5.82
CA THR A 313 17.76 16.55 -5.54
C THR A 313 18.52 15.27 -5.22
N GLY A 314 17.94 14.38 -4.40
CA GLY A 314 18.49 13.08 -4.05
C GLY A 314 18.66 12.20 -5.28
N ALA A 315 17.61 12.04 -6.09
CA ALA A 315 17.64 11.26 -7.32
C ALA A 315 18.66 11.78 -8.35
N ALA A 316 18.90 13.10 -8.40
CA ALA A 316 19.85 13.70 -9.34
C ALA A 316 21.30 13.71 -8.85
N ARG A 317 21.54 13.81 -7.53
CA ARG A 317 22.88 14.08 -6.97
C ARG A 317 23.49 12.90 -6.19
N VAL A 318 22.68 11.94 -5.75
CA VAL A 318 23.17 10.75 -5.03
C VAL A 318 23.35 9.62 -6.06
N PRO A 319 24.55 9.02 -6.18
CA PRO A 319 24.82 7.97 -7.16
C PRO A 319 24.24 6.60 -6.76
N LEU A 320 23.15 6.60 -5.98
CA LEU A 320 22.48 5.41 -5.44
C LEU A 320 20.99 5.53 -5.75
N ASP A 321 20.43 4.48 -6.35
CA ASP A 321 19.02 4.45 -6.75
C ASP A 321 18.14 4.22 -5.51
N VAL A 322 17.48 5.28 -5.05
CA VAL A 322 16.47 5.21 -3.99
C VAL A 322 15.09 5.23 -4.65
N PRO A 323 14.40 4.08 -4.77
CA PRO A 323 13.26 3.97 -5.68
C PRO A 323 12.11 4.92 -5.35
N VAL A 324 11.82 5.11 -4.05
CA VAL A 324 10.76 6.03 -3.61
C VAL A 324 11.04 7.49 -3.96
N TRP A 325 12.31 7.91 -4.07
CA TRP A 325 12.66 9.28 -4.45
C TRP A 325 12.29 9.56 -5.91
N ARG A 326 12.36 8.56 -6.79
CA ARG A 326 11.92 8.68 -8.18
C ARG A 326 10.41 8.91 -8.26
N ASP A 327 9.64 8.23 -7.42
CA ASP A 327 8.20 8.40 -7.36
C ASP A 327 7.81 9.75 -6.74
N MET A 328 8.54 10.21 -5.72
CA MET A 328 8.24 11.48 -5.02
C MET A 328 8.88 12.72 -5.63
N ALA A 329 9.74 12.59 -6.64
CA ALA A 329 10.33 13.74 -7.34
C ALA A 329 9.22 14.53 -8.04
N PRO A 330 9.16 15.88 -7.88
CA PRO A 330 8.20 16.71 -8.61
C PRO A 330 8.25 16.42 -10.12
N GLY A 331 7.07 16.23 -10.71
CA GLY A 331 6.94 15.88 -12.13
C GLY A 331 7.25 14.41 -12.47
N SER A 332 7.44 13.51 -11.50
CA SER A 332 7.61 12.09 -11.78
C SER A 332 6.41 11.49 -12.50
N ALA A 333 6.64 10.42 -13.26
CA ALA A 333 5.57 9.67 -13.92
C ALA A 333 4.52 9.15 -12.92
N PHE A 334 4.96 8.76 -11.71
CA PHE A 334 4.06 8.32 -10.64
C PHE A 334 3.09 9.43 -10.22
N LEU A 335 3.60 10.64 -9.92
CA LEU A 335 2.74 11.75 -9.48
C LEU A 335 1.80 12.22 -10.59
N GLN A 336 2.28 12.25 -11.85
CA GLN A 336 1.43 12.56 -13.00
C GLN A 336 0.27 11.54 -13.12
N GLN A 337 0.54 10.26 -12.89
CA GLN A 337 -0.48 9.21 -12.97
C GLN A 337 -1.56 9.32 -11.88
N LEU A 338 -1.26 9.91 -10.72
CA LEU A 338 -2.25 10.06 -9.64
C LEU A 338 -3.46 10.90 -10.06
N PHE A 339 -3.31 11.82 -11.01
CA PHE A 339 -4.39 12.70 -11.47
C PHE A 339 -4.72 12.50 -12.96
N ALA A 340 -4.07 11.55 -13.63
CA ALA A 340 -4.42 11.15 -15.00
C ALA A 340 -5.78 10.44 -15.07
N THR A 341 -6.21 9.84 -13.96
CA THR A 341 -7.55 9.26 -13.80
C THR A 341 -8.15 9.80 -12.51
N PRO A 342 -9.30 10.51 -12.58
CA PRO A 342 -9.98 11.01 -11.39
C PRO A 342 -10.37 9.88 -10.43
N LEU A 343 -10.53 10.20 -9.15
CA LEU A 343 -11.18 9.28 -8.23
C LEU A 343 -12.63 9.00 -8.67
N PRO A 344 -13.19 7.82 -8.36
CA PRO A 344 -14.60 7.56 -8.60
C PRO A 344 -15.46 8.61 -7.89
N ALA A 345 -16.54 9.06 -8.54
CA ALA A 345 -17.36 10.17 -8.06
C ALA A 345 -18.00 9.95 -6.68
N HIS A 346 -18.15 8.69 -6.25
CA HIS A 346 -18.68 8.34 -4.93
C HIS A 346 -17.62 8.41 -3.81
N VAL A 347 -16.32 8.43 -4.14
CA VAL A 347 -15.24 8.51 -3.16
C VAL A 347 -15.06 9.96 -2.76
N ARG A 348 -15.33 10.26 -1.49
CA ARG A 348 -15.21 11.62 -0.94
C ARG A 348 -13.79 11.86 -0.50
N GLN A 349 -13.11 12.84 -1.08
CA GLN A 349 -11.76 13.23 -0.67
C GLN A 349 -11.81 14.45 0.25
N TRP A 350 -11.23 14.33 1.44
CA TRP A 350 -11.00 15.42 2.38
C TRP A 350 -9.50 15.64 2.55
N GLN A 351 -9.07 16.90 2.49
CA GLN A 351 -7.66 17.27 2.63
C GLN A 351 -7.45 18.19 3.84
N LEU A 352 -6.54 17.79 4.72
CA LEU A 352 -6.03 18.60 5.81
C LEU A 352 -4.59 18.98 5.48
N VAL A 353 -4.35 20.26 5.27
CA VAL A 353 -3.07 20.83 4.86
C VAL A 353 -2.41 21.46 6.06
N ALA A 354 -1.18 21.05 6.37
CA ALA A 354 -0.35 21.65 7.41
C ALA A 354 0.41 22.84 6.81
N TYR A 355 0.58 23.93 7.57
CA TYR A 355 1.30 25.11 7.06
C TYR A 355 2.22 25.82 8.07
N ALA A 356 2.32 25.32 9.31
CA ALA A 356 3.23 25.88 10.31
C ALA A 356 4.58 25.14 10.31
N GLY A 357 5.66 25.78 10.77
CA GLY A 357 6.98 25.15 10.90
C GLY A 357 8.07 25.84 10.07
N ASN A 358 7.82 26.14 8.79
CA ASN A 358 8.68 26.92 7.89
C ASN A 358 10.19 26.62 8.05
N SER A 359 10.58 25.38 7.77
CA SER A 359 11.99 24.97 7.74
C SER A 359 12.76 25.82 6.73
N ARG A 360 13.91 26.37 7.14
CA ARG A 360 14.81 27.16 6.28
C ARG A 360 15.55 26.33 5.23
N MET A 361 15.43 25.00 5.30
CA MET A 361 16.02 24.08 4.32
C MET A 361 15.20 24.02 3.02
N ILE A 362 13.99 24.58 3.02
CA ILE A 362 13.08 24.66 1.88
C ILE A 362 12.82 26.14 1.63
N ALA A 363 13.00 26.58 0.39
CA ALA A 363 12.91 28.00 0.05
C ALA A 363 11.48 28.53 0.14
N GLU A 364 10.51 27.69 -0.22
CA GLU A 364 9.09 28.00 -0.22
C GLU A 364 8.46 27.83 1.18
N PRO A 365 7.33 28.51 1.45
CA PRO A 365 6.53 28.25 2.65
C PRO A 365 6.23 26.76 2.79
N ASN A 366 6.39 26.22 4.00
CA ASN A 366 6.33 24.78 4.24
C ASN A 366 5.89 24.46 5.66
N ASP A 367 5.42 23.24 5.86
CA ASP A 367 4.97 22.74 7.16
C ASP A 367 6.13 22.25 8.06
N GLY A 368 7.36 22.69 7.80
CA GLY A 368 8.58 22.16 8.41
C GLY A 368 9.14 20.92 7.70
N SER A 369 8.43 20.32 6.74
CA SER A 369 8.93 19.21 5.93
C SER A 369 8.53 19.29 4.46
N VAL A 370 7.26 19.55 4.14
CA VAL A 370 6.72 19.56 2.79
C VAL A 370 6.37 21.00 2.36
N PRO A 371 6.75 21.43 1.15
CA PRO A 371 6.30 22.72 0.60
C PRO A 371 4.78 22.82 0.56
N LEU A 372 4.24 23.97 0.97
CA LEU A 372 2.80 24.21 0.96
C LEU A 372 2.21 24.09 -0.45
N ALA A 373 2.94 24.54 -1.47
CA ALA A 373 2.56 24.40 -2.87
C ALA A 373 2.44 22.92 -3.32
N SER A 374 3.19 22.00 -2.71
CA SER A 374 3.06 20.57 -2.98
C SER A 374 1.80 19.99 -2.35
N GLN A 375 1.44 20.43 -1.13
CA GLN A 375 0.19 20.04 -0.48
C GLN A 375 -1.05 20.65 -1.16
N LEU A 376 -0.91 21.82 -1.79
CA LEU A 376 -1.96 22.54 -2.50
C LEU A 376 -1.84 22.37 -4.03
N LEU A 377 -1.41 21.21 -4.52
CA LEU A 377 -1.38 20.95 -5.96
C LEU A 377 -2.79 21.19 -6.55
N PRO A 378 -2.97 22.01 -7.61
CA PRO A 378 -4.29 22.33 -8.16
C PRO A 378 -5.15 21.10 -8.47
N ALA A 379 -4.60 20.11 -9.15
CA ALA A 379 -5.32 18.87 -9.47
C ALA A 379 -5.84 18.12 -8.23
N ALA A 380 -5.13 18.20 -7.10
CA ALA A 380 -5.60 17.62 -5.85
C ALA A 380 -6.76 18.45 -5.25
N GLN A 381 -6.67 19.78 -5.33
CA GLN A 381 -7.72 20.68 -4.85
C GLN A 381 -9.01 20.50 -5.64
N ASP A 382 -8.91 20.37 -6.96
CA ASP A 382 -10.06 20.24 -7.86
C ASP A 382 -10.90 18.98 -7.58
N GLU A 383 -10.27 17.89 -7.14
CA GLU A 383 -10.95 16.63 -6.77
C GLU A 383 -11.37 16.56 -5.29
N THR A 384 -11.10 17.61 -4.50
CA THR A 384 -11.36 17.59 -3.06
C THR A 384 -12.70 18.19 -2.73
N GLU A 385 -13.51 17.44 -1.98
CA GLU A 385 -14.79 17.95 -1.49
C GLU A 385 -14.59 18.98 -0.38
N ARG A 386 -13.65 18.74 0.54
CA ARG A 386 -13.35 19.62 1.68
C ARG A 386 -11.85 19.78 1.88
N LEU A 387 -11.38 21.01 1.83
CA LEU A 387 -10.00 21.38 2.12
C LEU A 387 -9.95 22.24 3.38
N TYR A 388 -9.06 21.88 4.31
CA TYR A 388 -8.82 22.62 5.54
C TYR A 388 -7.34 22.94 5.69
N LEU A 389 -7.02 24.21 5.91
CA LEU A 389 -5.71 24.61 6.41
C LEU A 389 -5.69 24.45 7.93
N VAL A 390 -4.67 23.77 8.44
CA VAL A 390 -4.47 23.48 9.86
C VAL A 390 -3.13 24.08 10.29
N GLU A 391 -3.14 24.94 11.30
CA GLU A 391 -1.97 25.65 11.83
C GLU A 391 -1.06 24.71 12.63
N GLU A 392 -0.52 23.71 11.96
CA GLU A 392 0.33 22.67 12.52
C GLU A 392 1.52 22.46 11.60
N ASN A 393 2.59 21.90 12.16
CA ASN A 393 3.70 21.38 11.36
C ASN A 393 3.39 19.97 10.85
N HIS A 394 4.28 19.46 10.00
CA HIS A 394 4.10 18.21 9.26
C HIS A 394 3.71 17.02 10.14
N THR A 395 4.25 16.94 11.35
CA THR A 395 3.98 15.85 12.31
C THR A 395 3.02 16.26 13.41
N GLY A 396 2.99 17.55 13.77
CA GLY A 396 2.05 18.13 14.75
C GLY A 396 0.60 17.93 14.35
N ILE A 397 0.31 17.91 13.05
CA ILE A 397 -1.04 17.64 12.53
C ILE A 397 -1.60 16.28 13.01
N MET A 398 -0.72 15.31 13.34
CA MET A 398 -1.08 13.98 13.83
C MET A 398 -1.41 13.93 15.34
N ARG A 399 -1.30 15.06 16.04
CA ARG A 399 -1.65 15.19 17.46
C ARG A 399 -2.60 16.35 17.74
N SER A 400 -3.02 17.04 16.67
CA SER A 400 -3.82 18.25 16.79
C SER A 400 -5.27 17.95 17.11
N ALA A 401 -5.82 18.64 18.12
CA ALA A 401 -7.24 18.59 18.44
C ALA A 401 -8.10 19.05 17.25
N ARG A 402 -7.58 19.96 16.42
CA ARG A 402 -8.25 20.41 15.20
C ARG A 402 -8.37 19.27 14.19
N SER A 403 -7.29 18.54 13.93
CA SER A 403 -7.30 17.38 13.05
C SER A 403 -8.28 16.32 13.54
N GLN A 404 -8.24 15.99 14.83
CA GLN A 404 -9.16 15.03 15.45
C GLN A 404 -10.63 15.44 15.27
N ALA A 405 -10.95 16.72 15.45
CA ALA A 405 -12.31 17.23 15.22
C ALA A 405 -12.73 17.12 13.74
N LEU A 406 -11.82 17.41 12.80
CA LEU A 406 -12.09 17.30 11.37
C LEU A 406 -12.28 15.85 10.91
N LEU A 407 -11.52 14.89 11.44
CA LEU A 407 -11.71 13.47 11.15
C LEU A 407 -13.09 12.97 11.61
N ARG A 408 -13.50 13.32 12.84
CA ARG A 408 -14.85 13.02 13.33
C ARG A 408 -15.93 13.64 12.45
N ARG A 409 -15.72 14.88 11.99
CA ARG A 409 -16.65 15.57 11.08
C ARG A 409 -16.72 14.87 9.72
N ALA A 410 -15.60 14.38 9.19
CA ALA A 410 -15.57 13.66 7.92
C ALA A 410 -16.45 12.41 8.00
N LEU A 411 -16.23 11.60 9.04
CA LEU A 411 -17.01 10.38 9.32
C LEU A 411 -18.49 10.67 9.55
N ALA A 412 -18.83 11.65 10.39
CA ALA A 412 -20.22 12.05 10.66
C ALA A 412 -20.93 12.66 9.45
N SER A 413 -20.19 13.09 8.41
CA SER A 413 -20.78 13.64 7.20
C SER A 413 -21.18 12.58 6.18
N LEU A 414 -20.80 11.32 6.39
CA LEU A 414 -21.14 10.21 5.49
C LEU A 414 -22.68 10.01 5.44
N PRO A 415 -23.23 9.60 4.29
CA PRO A 415 -24.66 9.27 4.20
C PRO A 415 -24.99 8.08 5.13
N GLU A 416 -26.28 7.86 5.44
CA GLU A 416 -26.68 6.73 6.28
C GLU A 416 -26.38 5.36 5.62
N GLU A 417 -26.48 5.29 4.30
CA GLU A 417 -26.23 4.09 3.50
C GLU A 417 -25.36 4.39 2.27
N GLY A 418 -24.47 3.46 1.93
CA GLY A 418 -23.59 3.58 0.77
C GLY A 418 -22.56 4.71 0.87
N CYS A 419 -21.92 5.04 -0.26
CA CYS A 419 -20.94 6.12 -0.34
C CYS A 419 -21.49 7.43 -0.93
N ALA A 420 -22.44 7.33 -1.86
CA ALA A 420 -23.04 8.48 -2.51
C ALA A 420 -24.15 9.09 -1.64
N SER A 421 -24.17 10.42 -1.51
CA SER A 421 -25.38 11.09 -1.04
C SER A 421 -26.46 10.86 -2.10
N ARG A 422 -27.62 10.28 -1.74
CA ARG A 422 -28.80 10.29 -2.62
C ARG A 422 -29.08 11.77 -2.97
N GLN A 423 -28.72 12.19 -4.18
CA GLN A 423 -29.10 13.51 -4.71
C GLN A 423 -30.53 13.46 -5.22
#